data_AF-A0AA88HVC5-F1
#
_entry.id   AF-A0AA88HVC5-F1
#
_cell.length_a   1.000
_cell.length_b   1.000
_cell.length_c   1.000
_cell.angle_alpha   90.00
_cell.angle_beta   90.00
_cell.angle_gamma   90.00
#
_symmetry.space_group_name_H-M   'P 1'
#
loop_
_entity.id
_entity.type
_entity.pdbx_description
1 polymer ?
#
loop_
_entity_poly.entity_id
_entity_poly.type
_entity_poly.pdbx_seq_one_letter_code
_entity_poly.pdbx_strand_id
1 'polypeptide(L)'
;MLLRDPCIHRNSEMPSYRSYWSNETRYPVIADAMSRDRFEQIKKYLHFNDNLTQKPRGDPGHDKIHKVRPLIEMIRDNFMKIPPEEHQAVDEQIVPTKQRIS
;
A
#
# COMPACT_ATOMS: atom_id res chain seq x y z
N MET A 1 13.25 -16.26 26.79
CA MET A 1 14.28 -15.29 26.41
C MET A 1 14.38 -15.31 24.89
N LEU A 2 13.43 -14.66 24.21
CA LEU A 2 13.45 -14.57 22.76
C LEU A 2 14.38 -13.42 22.40
N LEU A 3 15.49 -13.74 21.75
CA LEU A 3 16.40 -12.79 21.14
C LEU A 3 15.59 -11.96 20.14
N ARG A 4 15.35 -10.70 20.48
CA ARG A 4 14.81 -9.73 19.53
C ARG A 4 15.93 -9.39 18.57
N ASP A 5 15.73 -9.67 17.28
CA ASP A 5 16.61 -9.17 16.22
C ASP A 5 16.76 -7.65 16.34
N PRO A 6 17.98 -7.09 16.37
CA PRO A 6 18.22 -5.65 16.49
C PRO A 6 17.66 -4.83 15.31
N CYS A 7 17.28 -5.49 14.21
CA CYS A 7 16.94 -4.84 12.95
C CYS A 7 15.44 -4.57 12.75
N ILE A 8 14.56 -5.05 13.64
CA ILE A 8 13.12 -4.75 13.57
C ILE A 8 12.73 -3.88 14.77
N HIS A 9 13.26 -2.67 14.83
CA HIS A 9 12.80 -1.65 15.77
C HIS A 9 11.87 -0.65 15.05
N ARG A 10 10.58 -0.82 15.33
CA ARG A 10 9.54 0.22 15.39
C ARG A 10 9.29 1.07 14.13
N ASN A 11 8.44 0.56 13.24
CA ASN A 11 7.64 1.40 12.34
C ASN A 11 6.54 2.20 13.08
N SER A 12 6.43 2.10 14.41
CA SER A 12 5.31 2.60 15.22
C SER A 12 5.53 3.98 15.86
N GLU A 13 6.67 4.65 15.64
CA GLU A 13 7.00 5.90 16.35
C GLU A 13 7.33 7.10 15.44
N MET A 14 7.27 6.94 14.11
CA MET A 14 7.46 8.07 13.21
C MET A 14 6.14 8.80 12.99
N PRO A 15 6.02 10.09 13.36
CA PRO A 15 4.77 10.84 13.25
C PRO A 15 4.30 11.00 11.79
N SER A 16 5.22 10.84 10.83
CA SER A 16 4.95 10.85 9.39
C SER A 16 6.05 10.11 8.65
N TYR A 17 5.73 9.55 7.47
CA TYR A 17 6.75 8.99 6.59
C TYR A 17 7.82 10.02 6.20
N ARG A 18 7.49 11.32 6.17
CA ARG A 18 8.46 12.39 5.87
C ARG A 18 9.63 12.42 6.87
N SER A 19 9.39 11.97 8.11
CA SER A 19 10.39 11.93 9.17
C SER A 19 11.59 11.05 8.82
N TYR A 20 11.44 10.05 7.96
CA TYR A 20 12.57 9.20 7.55
C TYR A 20 13.72 9.97 6.88
N TRP A 21 13.46 11.16 6.34
CA TRP A 21 14.48 12.02 5.71
C TRP A 21 14.95 13.18 6.60
N SER A 22 14.33 13.39 7.77
CA SER A 22 14.75 14.42 8.73
C SER A 22 16.04 14.00 9.44
N ASN A 23 16.86 14.96 9.87
CA ASN A 23 18.16 14.66 10.47
C ASN A 23 18.05 13.83 11.77
N GLU A 24 17.07 14.15 12.62
CA GLU A 24 16.89 13.55 13.95
C GLU A 24 16.27 12.15 13.89
N THR A 25 15.56 11.86 12.80
CA THR A 25 14.78 10.62 12.61
C THR A 25 15.18 9.89 11.33
N ARG A 26 16.37 10.21 10.81
CA ARG A 26 16.88 9.69 9.55
C ARG A 26 16.92 8.17 9.62
N TYR A 27 16.29 7.52 8.67
CA TYR A 27 16.41 6.07 8.50
C TYR A 27 17.15 5.77 7.20
N PRO A 28 18.47 5.44 7.26
CA PRO A 28 19.34 5.34 6.09
C PRO A 28 18.78 4.43 4.99
N VAL A 29 18.19 3.29 5.35
CA VAL A 29 17.58 2.33 4.39
C VAL A 29 16.54 2.98 3.48
N ILE A 30 15.76 3.94 3.99
CA ILE A 30 14.78 4.69 3.20
C ILE A 30 15.42 5.95 2.59
N ALA A 31 16.15 6.70 3.40
CA ALA A 31 16.61 8.04 3.05
C ALA A 31 17.75 8.07 2.03
N ASP A 32 18.55 7.01 1.98
CA ASP A 32 19.65 6.86 1.01
C ASP A 32 19.16 6.20 -0.29
N ALA A 33 18.06 5.45 -0.26
CA ALA A 33 17.51 4.78 -1.43
C ALA A 33 16.93 5.78 -2.45
N MET A 34 16.29 6.86 -1.98
CA MET A 34 15.84 7.97 -2.83
C MET A 34 15.58 9.23 -1.99
N SER A 35 15.60 10.40 -2.63
CA SER A 35 15.20 11.64 -1.96
C SER A 35 13.71 11.63 -1.60
N ARG A 36 13.35 12.36 -0.53
CA ARG A 36 11.97 12.54 -0.09
C ARG A 36 11.08 13.01 -1.24
N ASP A 37 11.55 14.00 -1.98
CA ASP A 37 10.77 14.62 -3.04
C ASP A 37 10.55 13.64 -4.21
N ARG A 38 11.55 12.79 -4.53
CA ARG A 38 11.37 11.72 -5.53
C ARG A 38 10.34 10.69 -5.06
N PHE A 39 10.40 10.26 -3.81
CA PHE A 39 9.42 9.34 -3.24
C PHE A 39 7.99 9.91 -3.31
N GLU A 40 7.83 11.18 -2.95
CA GLU A 40 6.52 11.86 -2.99
C GLU A 40 5.97 11.99 -4.41
N GLN A 41 6.81 12.29 -5.40
CA GLN A 41 6.40 12.32 -6.80
C GLN A 41 5.93 10.94 -7.27
N ILE A 42 6.69 9.88 -7.00
CA ILE A 42 6.30 8.51 -7.36
C ILE A 42 4.97 8.16 -6.69
N LYS A 43 4.86 8.38 -5.37
CA LYS A 43 3.65 8.09 -4.60
C LYS A 43 2.41 8.82 -5.13
N LYS A 44 2.55 10.09 -5.54
CA LYS A 44 1.44 10.90 -6.06
C LYS A 44 0.87 10.36 -7.38
N TYR A 45 1.72 9.79 -8.23
CA TYR A 45 1.33 9.34 -9.56
C TYR A 45 1.29 7.80 -9.69
N LEU A 46 1.41 7.06 -8.60
CA LEU A 46 1.42 5.61 -8.63
C LEU A 46 0.06 5.04 -9.07
N HIS A 47 0.06 4.32 -10.19
CA HIS A 47 -1.08 3.56 -10.70
C HIS A 47 -0.56 2.35 -11.49
N PHE A 48 -1.39 1.32 -11.59
CA PHE A 48 -1.07 0.03 -12.21
C PHE A 48 -2.03 -0.30 -13.36
N ASN A 49 -2.79 0.68 -13.86
CA ASN A 49 -3.76 0.50 -14.93
C ASN A 49 -3.80 1.72 -15.86
N ASP A 50 -4.16 1.53 -17.13
CA ASP A 50 -4.27 2.61 -18.10
C ASP A 50 -5.48 3.52 -17.80
N ASN A 51 -5.22 4.80 -17.55
CA ASN A 51 -6.26 5.80 -17.28
C ASN A 51 -7.19 6.03 -18.47
N LEU A 52 -6.74 5.78 -19.71
CA LEU A 52 -7.55 5.96 -20.91
C LEU A 52 -8.70 4.94 -21.00
N THR A 53 -8.61 3.83 -20.26
CA THR A 53 -9.63 2.78 -20.23
C THR A 53 -10.66 2.98 -19.12
N GLN A 54 -10.44 3.95 -18.22
CA GLN A 54 -11.32 4.17 -17.08
C GLN A 54 -12.67 4.72 -17.53
N LYS A 55 -13.75 4.00 -17.21
CA LYS A 55 -15.12 4.46 -17.49
C LYS A 55 -15.48 5.68 -16.64
N PRO A 56 -16.30 6.62 -17.17
CA PRO A 56 -16.74 7.79 -16.42
C PRO A 56 -17.68 7.41 -15.28
N ARG A 57 -17.81 8.29 -14.28
CA ARG A 57 -18.77 8.07 -13.19
C ARG A 57 -20.20 8.04 -13.72
N GLY A 58 -21.00 7.14 -13.16
CA GLY A 58 -22.39 6.90 -13.59
C GLY A 58 -22.51 5.84 -14.69
N ASP A 59 -21.40 5.45 -15.33
CA ASP A 59 -21.36 4.27 -16.19
C ASP A 59 -21.49 2.99 -15.34
N PRO A 60 -22.32 2.00 -15.73
CA PRO A 60 -22.43 0.72 -15.04
C PRO A 60 -21.10 -0.02 -14.88
N GLY A 61 -20.15 0.19 -15.78
CA GLY A 61 -18.78 -0.36 -15.74
C GLY A 61 -17.77 0.53 -15.02
N HIS A 62 -18.19 1.58 -14.31
CA HIS A 62 -17.27 2.42 -13.55
C HIS A 62 -16.68 1.69 -12.33
N ASP A 63 -15.38 1.40 -12.40
CA ASP A 63 -14.63 0.84 -11.29
C ASP A 63 -13.93 1.94 -10.46
N LYS A 64 -14.36 2.12 -9.20
CA LYS A 64 -13.78 3.10 -8.27
C LYS A 64 -12.31 2.85 -7.95
N ILE A 65 -11.83 1.61 -8.09
CA ILE A 65 -10.44 1.22 -7.82
C ILE A 65 -9.69 0.83 -9.10
N HIS A 66 -10.17 1.28 -10.26
CA HIS A 66 -9.60 1.00 -11.60
C HIS A 66 -8.07 1.08 -11.65
N LYS A 67 -7.50 2.15 -11.06
CA LYS A 67 -6.05 2.43 -11.08
C LYS A 67 -5.20 1.35 -10.42
N VAL A 68 -5.75 0.56 -9.50
CA VAL A 68 -5.03 -0.51 -8.79
C VAL A 68 -5.62 -1.90 -9.07
N ARG A 69 -6.65 -1.99 -9.92
CA ARG A 69 -7.35 -3.24 -10.23
C ARG A 69 -6.41 -4.37 -10.65
N PRO A 70 -5.44 -4.17 -11.58
CA PRO A 70 -4.55 -5.25 -12.00
C PRO A 70 -3.67 -5.79 -10.87
N LEU A 71 -3.25 -4.92 -9.94
CA LEU A 71 -2.48 -5.33 -8.77
C LEU A 71 -3.32 -6.18 -7.81
N ILE A 72 -4.58 -5.80 -7.58
CA ILE A 72 -5.50 -6.54 -6.70
C ILE A 72 -5.82 -7.92 -7.30
N GLU A 73 -6.05 -8.00 -8.60
CA GLU A 73 -6.28 -9.27 -9.31
C GLU A 73 -5.05 -10.17 -9.24
N MET A 74 -3.85 -9.64 -9.50
CA MET A 74 -2.61 -10.40 -9.37
C MET A 74 -2.41 -10.97 -7.95
N ILE A 75 -2.70 -10.18 -6.91
CA ILE A 75 -2.62 -10.64 -5.51
C ILE A 75 -3.66 -11.74 -5.25
N ARG A 76 -4.90 -11.53 -5.67
CA ARG A 76 -5.97 -12.52 -5.54
C ARG A 76 -5.59 -13.84 -6.21
N ASP A 77 -5.14 -13.78 -7.46
CA ASP A 77 -4.78 -14.97 -8.23
C ASP A 77 -3.61 -15.73 -7.59
N ASN A 78 -2.68 -15.01 -6.97
CA ASN A 78 -1.61 -15.64 -6.19
C ASN A 78 -2.12 -16.32 -4.92
N PHE A 79 -3.07 -15.72 -4.20
CA PHE A 79 -3.68 -16.35 -3.02
C PHE A 79 -4.51 -17.58 -3.38
N MET A 80 -5.21 -17.58 -4.52
CA MET A 80 -6.00 -18.73 -4.98
C MET A 80 -5.14 -19.95 -5.35
N LYS A 81 -3.83 -19.81 -5.50
CA LYS A 81 -2.89 -20.94 -5.69
C LYS A 81 -2.64 -21.73 -4.41
N ILE A 82 -2.98 -21.17 -3.25
CA ILE A 82 -2.80 -21.81 -1.95
C ILE A 82 -4.07 -22.63 -1.68
N PRO A 83 -3.95 -23.96 -1.45
CA PRO A 83 -5.11 -24.78 -1.10
C PRO A 83 -5.77 -24.28 0.20
N PRO A 84 -7.11 -24.21 0.26
CA PRO A 84 -7.81 -23.81 1.46
C PRO A 84 -7.70 -24.90 2.54
N GLU A 85 -7.63 -24.47 3.80
CA GLU A 85 -7.79 -25.36 4.96
C GLU A 85 -9.27 -25.76 5.14
N GLU A 86 -9.52 -26.87 5.85
CA GLU A 86 -10.86 -27.42 6.09
C GLU A 86 -11.80 -26.44 6.80
N HIS A 87 -11.27 -25.68 7.77
CA HIS A 87 -12.04 -24.75 8.59
C HIS A 87 -11.63 -23.32 8.25
N GLN A 88 -12.61 -22.50 7.83
CA GLN A 88 -12.37 -21.11 7.44
C GLN A 88 -13.27 -20.17 8.22
N ALA A 89 -12.75 -18.98 8.53
CA ALA A 89 -13.52 -17.87 9.05
C ALA A 89 -13.48 -16.71 8.06
N VAL A 90 -14.62 -16.06 7.85
CA VAL A 90 -14.75 -14.88 7.01
C VAL A 90 -15.13 -13.72 7.90
N ASP A 91 -14.35 -12.65 7.84
CA ASP A 91 -14.58 -11.42 8.58
C ASP A 91 -14.17 -10.22 7.72
N GLU A 92 -14.59 -9.04 8.13
CA GLU A 92 -14.41 -7.79 7.42
C GLU A 92 -13.25 -7.01 8.06
N GLN A 93 -12.26 -6.63 7.26
CA GLN A 93 -11.19 -5.74 7.72
C GLN A 93 -11.41 -4.32 7.21
N ILE A 94 -11.44 -3.37 8.15
CA ILE A 94 -11.54 -1.94 7.83
C ILE A 94 -10.15 -1.32 7.81
N VAL A 95 -9.79 -0.69 6.69
CA VAL A 95 -8.60 0.16 6.59
C VAL A 95 -9.01 1.63 6.78
N PRO A 96 -8.63 2.28 7.90
CA PRO A 96 -9.06 3.65 8.17
C PRO A 96 -8.54 4.64 7.11
N THR A 97 -9.44 5.46 6.56
CA THR A 97 -9.06 6.55 5.66
C THR A 97 -9.85 7.81 5.95
N LYS A 98 -9.19 8.96 5.82
CA LYS A 98 -9.82 10.28 5.84
C LYS A 98 -10.06 10.83 4.44
N GLN A 99 -9.65 10.10 3.40
CA GLN A 99 -9.83 10.53 2.02
C GLN A 99 -11.27 10.34 1.57
N ARG A 100 -11.77 11.29 0.79
CA ARG A 100 -13.06 11.15 0.11
C ARG A 100 -12.91 10.15 -1.03
N ILE A 101 -13.35 8.92 -0.81
CA ILE A 101 -13.49 7.93 -1.87
C ILE A 101 -14.70 8.35 -2.71
N SER A 102 -14.53 8.45 -4.02
CA SER A 102 -15.56 9.00 -4.92
C SER A 102 -15.71 8.18 -6.17
#